data_AF-A0A1F6V555-F1
#
_entry.id   AF-A0A1F6V555-F1
#
_cell.length_a   1.000
_cell.length_b   1.000
_cell.length_c   1.000
_cell.angle_alpha   90.00
_cell.angle_beta   90.00
_cell.angle_gamma   90.00
#
_symmetry.space_group_name_H-M   'P 1'
#
loop_
_entity.id
_entity.type
_entity.pdbx_description
1 polymer ?
#
loop_
_entity_poly.entity_id
_entity_poly.type
_entity_poly.pdbx_seq_one_letter_code
_entity_poly.pdbx_strand_id
1 'polypeptide(L)' 'MALLAAIVLHRSGAWFQNDVALLGLGLALGGAAGNLLDILRYRYIVDFIDLRWWPVFNLADVGIVGGLLLALTQRA' A
#
# COMPACT_ATOMS: atom_id res chain seq x y z
N MET A 1 -4.04 0.64 -8.64
CA MET A 1 -3.07 1.01 -7.58
C MET A 1 -1.97 -0.02 -7.37
N ALA A 2 -2.26 -1.31 -7.13
CA ALA A 2 -1.22 -2.33 -6.90
C ALA A 2 -0.17 -2.45 -8.03
N LEU A 3 -0.60 -2.36 -9.29
CA LEU A 3 0.30 -2.40 -10.46
C LEU A 3 1.21 -1.17 -10.55
N LEU A 4 0.69 0.01 -10.25
CA LEU A 4 1.48 1.25 -10.14
C LEU A 4 2.49 1.16 -8.99
N ALA A 5 2.06 0.66 -7.82
CA ALA A 5 2.95 0.46 -6.68
C ALA A 5 4.10 -0.50 -7.00
N ALA A 6 3.81 -1.63 -7.65
CA ALA A 6 4.82 -2.61 -8.08
C ALA A 6 5.83 -2.01 -9.08
N ILE A 7 5.36 -1.25 -10.08
CA ILE A 7 6.23 -0.60 -11.06
C ILE A 7 7.13 0.44 -10.39
N VAL A 8 6.58 1.26 -9.50
CA VAL A 8 7.32 2.31 -8.81
C VAL A 8 8.37 1.72 -7.87
N LEU A 9 8.02 0.67 -7.12
CA LEU A 9 8.99 -0.07 -6.29
C LEU A 9 10.12 -0.67 -7.13
N HIS A 10 9.78 -1.33 -8.25
CA HIS A 10 10.77 -1.97 -9.11
C HIS A 10 11.76 -0.96 -9.72
N ARG A 11 11.27 0.20 -10.14
CA ARG A 11 12.10 1.29 -10.70
C ARG A 11 12.91 2.05 -9.64
N SER A 12 12.53 1.93 -8.36
CA SER A 12 13.08 2.80 -7.32
C SER A 12 14.49 2.41 -6.86
N GLY A 13 14.92 1.16 -7.00
CA GLY A 13 16.16 0.65 -6.39
C GLY A 13 16.20 0.82 -4.85
N ALA A 14 15.10 1.26 -4.24
CA ALA A 14 14.99 1.68 -2.85
C ALA A 14 14.57 0.53 -1.93
N TRP A 15 14.89 -0.70 -2.33
CA TRP A 15 14.28 -1.89 -1.77
C TRP A 15 14.53 -1.98 -0.26
N PHE A 16 15.68 -1.53 0.26
CA PHE A 16 16.03 -1.67 1.67
C PHE A 16 17.09 -0.66 2.11
N GLN A 17 16.94 0.62 1.74
CA GLN A 17 18.00 1.62 1.96
C GLN A 17 18.10 2.07 3.44
N ASN A 18 16.99 2.10 4.18
CA ASN A 18 16.95 2.46 5.59
C ASN A 18 15.71 1.92 6.32
N ASP A 19 15.68 2.06 7.66
CA ASP A 19 14.61 1.57 8.53
C ASP A 19 13.24 2.16 8.18
N VAL A 20 13.20 3.41 7.70
CA VAL A 20 11.95 4.07 7.33
C VAL A 20 11.40 3.52 6.01
N ALA A 21 12.28 3.18 5.06
CA ALA A 21 11.89 2.48 3.84
C ALA A 21 11.36 1.07 4.15
N LEU A 22 12.01 0.35 5.07
CA LEU A 22 11.55 -0.94 5.58
C LEU A 22 10.16 -0.84 6.22
N LEU A 23 9.93 0.18 7.06
CA LEU A 23 8.62 0.43 7.66
C LEU A 23 7.56 0.72 6.59
N GLY A 24 7.88 1.57 5.61
CA GLY A 24 6.99 1.88 4.49
C GLY A 24 6.61 0.65 3.67
N LEU A 25 7.58 -0.21 3.38
CA LEU A 25 7.34 -1.48 2.68
C LEU A 25 6.50 -2.45 3.53
N GLY A 26 6.75 -2.52 4.84
CA GLY A 26 5.94 -3.31 5.77
C GLY A 26 4.48 -2.88 5.79
N LEU A 27 4.22 -1.57 5.81
CA LEU A 27 2.87 -1.00 5.71
C LEU A 27 2.20 -1.35 4.38
N ALA A 28 2.92 -1.22 3.27
CA ALA A 28 2.35 -1.50 1.95
C ALA A 28 2.05 -2.99 1.73
N LEU A 29 2.95 -3.86 2.17
CA LEU A 29 2.76 -5.31 2.13
C LEU A 29 1.64 -5.75 3.08
N GLY A 30 1.55 -5.16 4.28
CA GLY A 30 0.47 -5.42 5.23
C GLY A 30 -0.90 -5.04 4.67
N GLY A 31 -1.01 -3.88 4.03
CA GLY A 31 -2.24 -3.46 3.35
C GLY A 31 -2.62 -4.41 2.20
N ALA A 32 -1.66 -4.77 1.34
CA ALA A 32 -1.90 -5.72 0.26
C ALA A 32 -2.34 -7.10 0.77
N ALA A 33 -1.74 -7.59 1.86
CA ALA A 33 -2.12 -8.82 2.52
C ALA A 33 -3.54 -8.76 3.12
N GLY A 34 -3.94 -7.61 3.68
CA GLY A 34 -5.31 -7.37 4.15
C GLY A 34 -6.35 -7.52 3.04
N ASN A 35 -6.16 -6.82 1.92
CA ASN A 35 -7.06 -6.93 0.77
C ASN A 35 -7.08 -8.34 0.17
N LEU A 36 -5.94 -9.04 0.15
CA LEU A 36 -5.88 -10.43 -0.28
C LEU A 36 -6.67 -11.34 0.68
N LEU A 37 -6.56 -11.13 1.99
CA LEU A 37 -7.29 -11.89 2.99
C LEU A 37 -8.81 -11.72 2.83
N ASP A 38 -9.26 -10.51 2.51
CA ASP A 38 -10.66 -10.23 2.18
C ASP A 38 -11.11 -11.03 0.96
N ILE A 39 -10.33 -11.04 -0.12
CA ILE A 39 -10.64 -11.85 -1.31
C ILE A 39 -10.71 -13.35 -0.98
N LEU A 40 -9.79 -13.84 -0.14
CA LEU A 40 -9.78 -15.26 0.25
C LEU A 40 -10.99 -15.64 1.11
N ARG A 41 -11.45 -14.74 1.99
CA ARG A 41 -12.57 -14.99 2.91
C ARG A 41 -13.93 -14.71 2.30
N TYR A 42 -14.05 -13.59 1.59
CA TYR A 42 -15.32 -13.01 1.15
C TYR A 42 -15.48 -12.97 -0.36
N ARG A 43 -14.42 -13.22 -1.15
CA ARG A 43 -14.39 -13.14 -2.63
C ARG A 43 -14.48 -11.72 -3.20
N TYR A 44 -14.39 -10.69 -2.37
CA TYR A 44 -14.31 -9.28 -2.76
C TYR A 44 -13.50 -8.50 -1.71
N ILE A 45 -13.09 -7.28 -2.05
CA ILE A 45 -12.42 -6.35 -1.13
C ILE A 45 -13.49 -5.54 -0.39
N VAL A 46 -13.36 -5.38 0.92
CA VAL A 46 -14.32 -4.61 1.72
C VAL A 46 -13.88 -3.15 1.81
N ASP A 47 -14.61 -2.28 1.13
CA ASP A 47 -14.44 -0.82 1.20
C ASP A 47 -15.47 -0.23 2.17
N PHE A 48 -15.02 0.54 3.16
CA PHE A 48 -15.88 1.02 4.26
C PHE A 48 -15.67 2.49 4.62
N ILE A 49 -14.67 3.16 4.08
CA ILE A 49 -14.40 4.58 4.29
C ILE A 49 -15.00 5.36 3.12
N ASP A 50 -16.09 6.07 3.38
CA ASP A 50 -16.81 6.90 2.40
C ASP A 50 -16.73 8.38 2.78
N LEU A 51 -16.05 9.19 1.96
CA LEU A 51 -15.95 10.64 2.11
C LEU A 51 -16.96 11.42 1.25
N ARG A 52 -17.81 10.73 0.49
CA ARG A 52 -18.85 11.23 -0.44
C ARG A 52 -18.34 11.94 -1.71
N TRP A 53 -17.24 12.67 -1.64
CA TRP A 53 -16.63 13.37 -2.79
C TRP A 53 -15.40 12.65 -3.36
N TRP A 54 -14.93 11.61 -2.67
CA TRP A 54 -13.78 10.80 -3.03
C TRP A 54 -14.22 9.33 -3.15
N PRO A 55 -13.60 8.52 -4.03
CA PRO A 55 -13.90 7.09 -4.12
C PRO A 55 -13.82 6.40 -2.76
N VAL A 56 -14.72 5.45 -2.49
CA VAL A 56 -14.69 4.65 -1.25
C VAL A 56 -13.39 3.85 -1.19
N PHE A 57 -12.80 3.72 -0.01
CA PHE A 57 -11.55 2.99 0.22
C PHE A 57 -11.55 2.29 1.57
N ASN A 58 -10.46 1.58 1.88
CA ASN A 58 -10.28 0.94 3.17
C ASN A 58 -8.92 1.25 3.81
N LEU A 59 -8.71 0.71 5.01
CA LEU A 59 -7.45 0.92 5.74
C LEU A 59 -6.24 0.28 5.02
N ALA A 60 -6.45 -0.81 4.29
CA ALA A 60 -5.41 -1.45 3.50
C ALA A 60 -4.92 -0.53 2.36
N ASP A 61 -5.81 0.20 1.70
CA ASP A 61 -5.43 1.18 0.67
C ASP A 61 -4.59 2.33 1.25
N VAL A 62 -4.94 2.81 2.45
CA VAL A 62 -4.15 3.82 3.17
C VAL A 62 -2.75 3.30 3.49
N GLY A 63 -2.64 2.05 3.97
CA GLY A 63 -1.36 1.40 4.23
C GLY A 63 -0.50 1.24 2.97
N ILE A 64 -1.11 0.85 1.86
CA ILE A 64 -0.43 0.72 0.54
C ILE A 64 0.11 2.07 0.07
N VAL A 65 -0.74 3.10 0.00
CA VAL A 65 -0.35 4.41 -0.53
C VAL A 65 0.61 5.11 0.42
N GLY A 66 0.29 5.18 1.71
CA GLY A 66 1.13 5.81 2.72
C GLY A 66 2.47 5.11 2.90
N GLY A 67 2.48 3.77 2.92
CA GLY A 67 3.71 2.98 2.99
C GLY A 67 4.61 3.18 1.78
N LEU A 68 4.03 3.24 0.58
CA LEU A 68 4.77 3.51 -0.64
C LEU A 68 5.36 4.93 -0.67
N LEU A 69 4.59 5.95 -0.26
CA LEU A 69 5.10 7.32 -0.13
C LEU A 69 6.25 7.40 0.87
N LEU A 70 6.10 6.73 2.01
CA LEU A 70 7.13 6.68 3.04
C LEU A 70 8.40 5.99 2.55
N ALA A 71 8.28 4.91 1.77
CA ALA A 71 9.42 4.20 1.22
C ALA A 71 10.17 4.97 0.12
N LEU A 72 9.44 5.72 -0.71
CA LEU A 72 10.03 6.41 -1.87
C LEU A 72 10.62 7.78 -1.55
N THR A 73 10.13 8.44 -0.52
CA THR A 73 10.66 9.75 -0.07
C THR A 73 12.06 9.65 0.56
N GLN A 74 12.57 8.44 0.78
CA GLN A 74 13.90 8.17 1.36
C GLN A 74 15.06 8.34 0.37
N ARG A 75 14.83 8.86 -0.84
CA ARG A 75 15.92 9.20 -1.77
C ARG A 75 16.60 10.50 -1.34
N ALA A 76 17.69 10.38 -0.60
CA ALA A 76 18.68 11.43 -0.38
C ALA A 76 20.05 10.90 -0.80
#